data_AF-A0A3Q7IU07-F1
#
_entry.id   AF-A0A3Q7IU07-F1
#
_cell.length_a   1.000
_cell.length_b   1.000
_cell.length_c   1.000
_cell.angle_alpha   90.00
_cell.angle_beta   90.00
_cell.angle_gamma   90.00
#
_symmetry.space_group_name_H-M   'P 1'
#
loop_
_entity.id
_entity.type
_entity.pdbx_description
1 polymer ?
#
loop_
_entity_poly.entity_id
_entity_poly.type
_entity_poly.pdbx_seq_one_letter_code
_entity_poly.pdbx_strand_id
1 'polypeptide(L)'
;MLPLFCTEVNDDANFATTAACDIQLLQALSRRIHYGKFVAEVKFRDSIDEYKPFILAQDRDALMKLLTFEAVEEMVKKRVAKKAKVFGQEVSLNDNAEEVKGKIDPLLVSRLYDEWVMPLTKLVEVEYLLRRLD
;
A
#
# COMPACT_ATOMS: atom_id res chain seq x y z
N MET A 1 -5.57 -10.24 5.05
CA MET A 1 -4.11 -10.04 4.88
C MET A 1 -3.30 -11.14 5.53
N LEU A 2 -3.31 -11.27 6.87
CA LEU A 2 -2.47 -12.23 7.61
C LEU A 2 -2.56 -13.70 7.14
N PRO A 3 -3.75 -14.28 6.87
CA PRO A 3 -3.83 -15.69 6.43
C PRO A 3 -3.16 -16.00 5.09
N LEU A 4 -2.80 -14.96 4.31
CA LEU A 4 -2.07 -15.15 3.06
C LEU A 4 -0.55 -15.31 3.29
N PHE A 5 -0.01 -14.69 4.36
CA PHE A 5 1.43 -14.74 4.68
C PHE A 5 1.76 -15.81 5.72
N CYS A 6 0.88 -15.99 6.71
CA CYS A 6 1.04 -16.96 7.77
C CYS A 6 0.32 -18.25 7.36
N THR A 7 1.02 -19.08 6.57
CA THR A 7 0.44 -20.32 5.98
C THR A 7 0.63 -21.55 6.87
N GLU A 8 1.45 -21.45 7.92
CA GLU A 8 1.62 -22.53 8.88
C GLU A 8 0.45 -22.54 9.87
N VAL A 9 -0.25 -23.69 9.94
CA VAL A 9 -1.38 -23.92 10.84
C VAL A 9 -0.90 -24.30 12.25
N ASN A 10 0.41 -24.45 12.43
CA ASN A 10 1.01 -24.81 13.72
C ASN A 10 1.22 -23.56 14.57
N ASP A 11 0.76 -23.65 15.82
CA ASP A 11 1.02 -22.65 16.85
C ASP A 11 2.45 -22.81 17.39
N ASP A 12 3.29 -21.81 17.14
CA ASP A 12 4.68 -21.77 17.60
C ASP A 12 4.85 -21.15 19.00
N ALA A 13 3.74 -20.77 19.64
CA ALA A 13 3.64 -20.12 20.95
C ALA A 13 4.34 -18.76 21.07
N ASN A 14 4.77 -18.13 19.98
CA ASN A 14 5.47 -16.83 20.00
C ASN A 14 4.53 -15.62 20.08
N PHE A 15 3.45 -15.71 20.88
CA PHE A 15 2.34 -14.75 20.88
C PHE A 15 2.77 -13.30 21.13
N ALA A 16 3.68 -13.07 22.08
CA ALA A 16 4.13 -11.72 22.43
C ALA A 16 4.88 -11.04 21.27
N THR A 17 5.76 -11.78 20.60
CA THR A 17 6.51 -11.29 19.43
C THR A 17 5.58 -11.07 18.25
N THR A 18 4.68 -12.01 17.98
CA THR A 18 3.67 -11.91 16.90
C THR A 18 2.79 -10.68 17.09
N ALA A 19 2.26 -10.46 18.29
CA ALA A 19 1.44 -9.28 18.60
C ALA A 19 2.22 -7.96 18.43
N ALA A 20 3.49 -7.91 18.84
CA ALA A 20 4.34 -6.75 18.62
C ALA A 20 4.58 -6.47 17.13
N CYS A 21 4.84 -7.50 16.32
CA CYS A 21 4.97 -7.39 14.88
C CYS A 21 3.68 -6.92 14.21
N ASP A 22 2.53 -7.45 14.61
CA ASP A 22 1.22 -7.05 14.10
C ASP A 22 0.94 -5.57 14.36
N ILE A 23 1.23 -5.08 15.58
CA ILE A 23 1.08 -3.67 15.91
C ILE A 23 1.95 -2.80 15.01
N GLN A 24 3.22 -3.16 14.81
CA GLN A 24 4.12 -2.41 13.93
C GLN A 24 3.63 -2.39 12.48
N LEU A 25 3.13 -3.53 11.98
CA LEU A 25 2.56 -3.63 10.65
C LEU A 25 1.33 -2.74 10.50
N LEU A 26 0.39 -2.80 11.45
CA LEU A 26 -0.82 -1.98 11.46
C LEU A 26 -0.47 -0.48 11.50
N GLN A 27 0.50 -0.07 12.31
CA GLN A 27 0.98 1.31 12.36
C GLN A 27 1.58 1.76 11.03
N ALA A 28 2.42 0.93 10.40
CA ALA A 28 3.02 1.23 9.11
C ALA A 28 1.97 1.36 7.99
N LEU A 29 1.03 0.42 7.94
CA LEU A 29 -0.09 0.43 6.99
C LEU A 29 -0.99 1.66 7.19
N SER A 30 -1.39 1.90 8.44
CA SER A 30 -2.23 3.06 8.78
C SER A 30 -1.55 4.36 8.38
N ARG A 31 -0.26 4.53 8.70
CA ARG A 31 0.50 5.72 8.29
C ARG A 31 0.53 5.87 6.77
N ARG A 32 0.81 4.80 6.02
CA ARG A 32 0.90 4.84 4.56
C ARG A 32 -0.44 5.21 3.91
N ILE A 33 -1.53 4.62 4.40
CA ILE A 33 -2.90 4.87 3.93
C ILE A 33 -3.31 6.31 4.24
N HIS A 34 -3.12 6.76 5.48
CA HIS A 34 -3.51 8.11 5.89
C HIS A 34 -2.62 9.20 5.32
N TYR A 35 -1.41 8.88 4.87
CA TYR A 35 -0.59 9.79 4.06
C TYR A 35 -1.28 10.22 2.76
N GLY A 36 -2.32 9.50 2.32
CA GLY A 36 -3.23 9.92 1.27
C GLY A 36 -3.77 11.35 1.45
N LYS A 37 -3.95 11.83 2.69
CA LYS A 37 -4.36 13.23 2.95
C LYS A 37 -3.37 14.24 2.37
N PHE A 38 -2.07 14.00 2.55
CA PHE A 38 -1.03 14.87 2.00
C PHE A 38 -0.90 14.71 0.48
N VAL A 39 -1.05 13.50 -0.03
CA VAL A 39 -1.06 13.24 -1.48
C VAL A 39 -2.20 13.99 -2.16
N ALA A 40 -3.42 13.91 -1.59
CA ALA A 40 -4.58 14.63 -2.07
C ALA A 40 -4.38 16.14 -2.05
N GLU A 41 -3.81 16.70 -0.97
CA GLU A 41 -3.53 18.14 -0.90
C GLU A 41 -2.53 18.60 -1.97
N VAL A 42 -1.48 17.80 -2.24
CA VAL A 42 -0.52 18.11 -3.30
C VAL A 42 -1.21 18.09 -4.66
N LYS A 43 -2.00 17.06 -4.96
CA LYS A 43 -2.75 16.95 -6.23
C LYS A 43 -3.78 18.07 -6.40
N PHE A 44 -4.49 18.40 -5.33
CA PHE A 44 -5.46 19.49 -5.33
C PHE A 44 -4.81 20.83 -5.66
N ARG A 45 -3.67 21.15 -5.03
CA ARG A 45 -2.93 22.39 -5.30
C ARG A 45 -2.39 22.48 -6.72
N ASP A 46 -1.99 21.34 -7.29
CA ASP A 46 -1.46 21.28 -8.66
C ASP A 46 -2.54 21.57 -9.71
N SER A 47 -3.81 21.25 -9.43
CA SER A 47 -4.91 21.38 -10.40
C SER A 47 -6.24 21.76 -9.75
N ILE A 48 -6.26 22.87 -9.01
CA ILE A 48 -7.43 23.29 -8.21
C ILE A 48 -8.72 23.33 -9.05
N ASP A 49 -8.66 23.92 -10.24
CA ASP A 49 -9.83 24.10 -11.12
C ASP A 49 -10.41 22.78 -11.64
N GLU A 50 -9.61 21.72 -11.69
CA GLU A 50 -10.07 20.39 -12.11
C GLU A 50 -10.82 19.67 -10.99
N TYR A 51 -10.33 19.78 -9.75
CA TYR A 51 -10.94 19.10 -8.60
C TYR A 51 -12.16 19.85 -8.04
N LYS A 52 -12.16 21.19 -8.10
CA LYS A 52 -13.18 22.04 -7.45
C LYS A 52 -14.63 21.72 -7.86
N PRO A 53 -14.97 21.51 -9.14
CA PRO A 53 -16.34 21.18 -9.55
C PRO A 53 -16.84 19.87 -8.92
N PHE A 54 -15.98 18.85 -8.87
CA PHE A 54 -16.33 17.55 -8.30
C PHE A 54 -16.46 17.58 -6.77
N ILE A 55 -15.65 18.39 -6.09
CA ILE A 55 -15.76 18.60 -4.64
C ILE A 55 -17.08 19.29 -4.29
N LEU A 56 -17.42 20.37 -5.00
CA LEU A 56 -18.67 21.11 -4.76
C LEU A 56 -19.91 20.26 -5.08
N ALA A 57 -19.84 19.41 -6.10
CA ALA A 57 -20.89 18.46 -6.44
C ALA A 57 -20.95 17.23 -5.52
N GLN A 58 -19.98 17.07 -4.60
CA GLN A 58 -19.80 15.88 -3.75
C GLN A 58 -19.71 14.57 -4.55
N ASP A 59 -19.11 14.63 -5.75
CA ASP A 59 -19.01 13.50 -6.68
C ASP A 59 -17.79 12.62 -6.34
N ARG A 60 -18.04 11.62 -5.47
CA ARG A 60 -17.02 10.64 -5.03
C ARG A 60 -16.42 9.86 -6.20
N ASP A 61 -17.24 9.46 -7.16
CA ASP A 61 -16.82 8.55 -8.24
C ASP A 61 -15.96 9.29 -9.26
N ALA A 62 -16.31 10.54 -9.59
CA ALA A 62 -15.49 11.38 -10.44
C ALA A 62 -14.12 11.66 -9.80
N LEU A 63 -14.08 11.96 -8.49
CA LEU A 63 -12.83 12.15 -7.76
C LEU A 63 -11.98 10.87 -7.74
N MET A 64 -12.59 9.70 -7.50
CA MET A 64 -11.89 8.42 -7.53
C MET A 64 -11.26 8.13 -8.91
N LYS A 65 -12.01 8.43 -9.98
CA LYS A 65 -11.51 8.28 -11.35
C LYS A 65 -10.36 9.22 -11.64
N LEU A 66 -10.47 10.49 -11.24
CA LEU A 66 -9.44 11.50 -11.44
C LEU A 66 -8.14 11.17 -10.68
N LEU A 67 -8.25 10.54 -9.51
CA LEU A 67 -7.11 10.13 -8.69
C LEU A 67 -6.43 8.83 -9.15
N THR A 68 -7.06 8.07 -10.07
CA THR A 68 -6.56 6.77 -10.51
C THR A 68 -5.63 6.93 -11.71
N PHE A 69 -4.35 6.65 -11.48
CA PHE A 69 -3.30 6.69 -12.52
C PHE A 69 -2.73 5.28 -12.71
N GLU A 70 -3.31 4.52 -13.63
CA GLU A 70 -2.98 3.09 -13.84
C GLU A 70 -1.49 2.84 -14.06
N ALA A 71 -0.82 3.69 -14.85
CA ALA A 71 0.62 3.57 -15.08
C ALA A 71 1.44 3.69 -13.79
N VAL A 72 1.05 4.58 -12.87
CA VAL A 72 1.71 4.77 -11.57
C VAL A 72 1.44 3.58 -10.65
N GLU A 73 0.21 3.07 -10.65
CA GLU A 73 -0.17 1.89 -9.87
C GLU A 73 0.62 0.66 -10.30
N GLU A 74 0.74 0.40 -11.61
CA GLU A 74 1.54 -0.69 -12.16
C GLU A 74 3.03 -0.55 -11.82
N MET A 75 3.58 0.67 -11.86
CA MET A 75 4.94 0.93 -11.40
C MET A 75 5.11 0.67 -9.90
N VAL A 76 4.11 1.00 -9.08
CA VAL A 76 4.13 0.72 -7.64
C VAL A 76 4.13 -0.79 -7.39
N LYS A 77 3.26 -1.56 -8.06
CA LYS A 77 3.20 -3.03 -7.97
C LYS A 77 4.56 -3.66 -8.28
N LYS A 78 5.13 -3.35 -9.45
CA LYS A 78 6.46 -3.83 -9.87
C LYS A 78 7.56 -3.46 -8.87
N ARG A 79 7.54 -2.24 -8.34
CA ARG A 79 8.51 -1.77 -7.35
C ARG A 79 8.38 -2.49 -6.01
N VAL A 80 7.14 -2.74 -5.56
CA VAL A 80 6.87 -3.48 -4.31
C VAL A 80 7.37 -4.92 -4.45
N ALA A 81 7.03 -5.60 -5.55
CA ALA A 81 7.55 -6.94 -5.84
C ALA A 81 9.08 -6.97 -5.84
N LYS A 82 9.73 -6.03 -6.55
CA LYS A 82 11.19 -5.95 -6.60
C LYS A 82 11.81 -5.76 -5.22
N LYS A 83 11.24 -4.88 -4.38
CA LYS A 83 11.71 -4.67 -3.00
C LYS A 83 11.52 -5.91 -2.13
N ALA A 84 10.37 -6.57 -2.23
CA ALA A 84 10.11 -7.81 -1.51
C ALA A 84 11.12 -8.91 -1.89
N LYS A 85 11.43 -9.04 -3.19
CA LYS A 85 12.48 -9.97 -3.67
C LYS A 85 13.84 -9.63 -3.06
N VAL A 86 14.26 -8.37 -3.08
CA VAL A 86 15.58 -7.94 -2.58
C VAL A 86 15.70 -8.12 -1.06
N PHE A 87 14.70 -7.71 -0.28
CA PHE A 87 14.75 -7.80 1.18
C PHE A 87 14.41 -9.19 1.73
N GLY A 88 13.75 -10.03 0.94
CA GLY A 88 13.42 -11.40 1.30
C GLY A 88 14.54 -12.41 1.02
N GLN A 89 15.62 -11.99 0.36
CA GLN A 89 16.80 -12.81 0.06
C GLN A 89 17.67 -13.01 1.31
N GLU A 90 18.30 -14.19 1.42
CA GLU A 90 19.41 -14.38 2.34
C GLU A 90 20.67 -13.78 1.74
N VAL A 91 21.41 -13.01 2.54
CA VAL A 91 22.64 -12.35 2.12
C VAL A 91 23.82 -13.17 2.63
N SER A 92 24.46 -13.93 1.75
CA SER A 92 25.67 -14.72 2.05
C SER A 92 26.92 -14.15 1.38
N LEU A 93 28.09 -14.38 1.97
CA LEU A 93 29.38 -13.95 1.43
C LEU A 93 29.85 -14.76 0.21
N ASN A 94 29.29 -15.95 0.01
CA ASN A 94 29.55 -16.79 -1.15
C ASN A 94 28.47 -16.52 -2.20
N ASP A 95 28.88 -16.08 -3.40
CA ASP A 95 28.04 -15.87 -4.59
C ASP A 95 27.56 -17.19 -5.23
N ASN A 96 27.29 -18.22 -4.42
CA ASN A 96 26.65 -19.42 -4.91
C ASN A 96 25.20 -19.06 -5.23
N ALA A 97 24.98 -18.67 -6.49
CA ALA A 97 23.72 -18.26 -7.08
C ALA A 97 22.73 -19.43 -7.23
N GLU A 98 22.52 -20.21 -6.17
CA GLU A 98 21.31 -21.00 -6.07
C GLU A 98 20.15 -20.01 -5.86
N GLU A 99 19.05 -20.22 -6.57
CA GLU A 99 17.81 -19.43 -6.42
C GLU A 99 17.26 -19.68 -5.01
N VAL A 100 17.81 -18.98 -4.00
CA VAL A 100 17.33 -19.08 -2.62
C VAL A 100 15.90 -18.58 -2.62
N LYS A 101 14.98 -19.48 -2.30
CA LYS A 101 13.56 -19.18 -2.14
C LYS A 101 13.45 -18.14 -1.03
N GLY A 102 13.11 -16.91 -1.40
CA GLY A 102 12.98 -15.81 -0.45
C GLY A 102 11.94 -16.12 0.62
N LYS A 103 12.08 -15.49 1.80
CA LYS A 103 11.22 -15.75 2.98
C LYS A 103 9.72 -15.57 2.70
N ILE A 104 9.38 -14.74 1.72
CA ILE A 104 8.01 -14.41 1.32
C ILE A 104 7.95 -14.32 -0.22
N ASP A 105 6.84 -14.78 -0.82
CA ASP A 105 6.58 -14.59 -2.25
C ASP A 105 6.43 -13.09 -2.59
N PRO A 106 7.32 -12.53 -3.45
CA PRO A 106 7.22 -11.13 -3.87
C PRO A 106 5.93 -10.77 -4.59
N LEU A 107 5.32 -11.71 -5.33
CA LEU A 107 4.07 -11.48 -6.05
C LEU A 107 2.91 -11.35 -5.08
N LEU A 108 2.90 -12.13 -4.01
CA LEU A 108 1.92 -12.01 -2.94
C LEU A 108 1.98 -10.64 -2.26
N VAL A 109 3.18 -10.10 -1.98
CA VAL A 109 3.33 -8.75 -1.41
C VAL A 109 2.82 -7.68 -2.37
N SER A 110 3.08 -7.83 -3.68
CA SER A 110 2.57 -6.92 -4.70
C SER A 110 1.04 -6.92 -4.77
N ARG A 111 0.44 -8.11 -4.80
CA ARG A 111 -1.01 -8.29 -4.76
C ARG A 111 -1.62 -7.63 -3.53
N LEU A 112 -0.93 -7.71 -2.39
CA LEU A 112 -1.41 -7.10 -1.16
C LEU A 112 -1.45 -5.58 -1.22
N TYR A 113 -0.43 -4.99 -1.83
CA TYR A 113 -0.41 -3.56 -2.06
C TYR A 113 -1.52 -3.11 -3.00
N ASP A 114 -1.82 -3.94 -4.01
CA ASP A 114 -2.83 -3.68 -5.03
C ASP A 114 -4.27 -3.80 -4.51
N GLU A 115 -4.61 -4.90 -3.86
CA GLU A 115 -6.01 -5.18 -3.48
C GLU A 115 -6.47 -4.39 -2.25
N TRP A 116 -5.54 -3.95 -1.40
CA TRP A 116 -5.91 -3.35 -0.12
C TRP A 116 -5.23 -1.99 0.13
N VAL A 117 -3.89 -1.89 0.03
CA VAL A 117 -3.20 -0.67 0.47
C VAL A 117 -3.49 0.52 -0.45
N MET A 118 -3.38 0.34 -1.77
CA MET A 118 -3.65 1.42 -2.73
C MET A 118 -5.12 1.86 -2.72
N PRO A 119 -6.12 0.95 -2.77
CA PRO A 119 -7.53 1.32 -2.71
C PRO A 119 -7.89 2.09 -1.43
N LEU A 120 -7.43 1.63 -0.25
CA LEU A 120 -7.67 2.34 1.01
C LEU A 120 -7.01 3.73 1.02
N THR A 121 -5.81 3.86 0.44
CA THR A 121 -5.16 5.17 0.30
C THR A 121 -5.99 6.12 -0.57
N LYS A 122 -6.48 5.65 -1.73
CA LYS A 122 -7.34 6.45 -2.61
C LYS A 122 -8.66 6.83 -1.94
N LEU A 123 -9.26 5.94 -1.16
CA LEU A 123 -10.44 6.28 -0.35
C LEU A 123 -10.16 7.44 0.62
N VAL A 124 -9.01 7.43 1.30
CA VAL A 124 -8.60 8.56 2.15
C VAL A 124 -8.39 9.84 1.34
N GLU A 125 -7.79 9.75 0.16
CA GLU A 125 -7.62 10.91 -0.74
C GLU A 125 -8.98 11.53 -1.10
N VAL A 126 -9.96 10.72 -1.48
CA VAL A 126 -11.32 11.20 -1.82
C VAL A 126 -12.03 11.80 -0.59
N GLU A 127 -11.99 11.13 0.55
CA GLU A 127 -12.58 11.63 1.81
C GLU A 127 -11.97 12.96 2.27
N TYR A 128 -10.69 13.16 1.98
CA TYR A 128 -10.02 14.42 2.25
C TYR A 128 -10.50 15.52 1.30
N LEU A 129 -10.56 15.24 -0.01
CA LEU A 129 -10.98 16.21 -1.02
C LEU A 129 -12.44 16.65 -0.85
N LEU A 130 -13.33 15.73 -0.50
CA LEU A 130 -14.76 16.04 -0.30
C LEU A 130 -15.01 17.09 0.78
N ARG A 131 -14.12 17.19 1.78
CA ARG A 131 -14.19 18.17 2.88
C ARG A 131 -13.22 19.33 2.70
N ARG A 132 -12.57 19.44 1.53
CA ARG A 132 -11.45 20.37 1.35
C ARG A 132 -11.89 21.82 1.23
N LEU A 133 -13.11 22.04 0.76
CA LEU A 133 -13.71 23.36 0.52
C LEU A 133 -14.75 23.75 1.58
N ASP A 134 -14.88 22.94 2.64
CA ASP A 134 -15.71 23.24 3.82
C ASP A 134 -15.17 24.46 4.59
#